data_AF-A0A961U3X5-F1
#
_entry.id   AF-A0A961U3X5-F1
#
_cell.length_a   1.000
_cell.length_b   1.000
_cell.length_c   1.000
_cell.angle_alpha   90.00
_cell.angle_beta   90.00
_cell.angle_gamma   90.00
#
_symmetry.space_group_name_H-M   'P 1'
#
loop_
_entity.id
_entity.type
_entity.pdbx_description
1 polymer ?
#
loop_
_entity_poly.entity_id
_entity_poly.type
_entity_poly.pdbx_seq_one_letter_code
_entity_poly.pdbx_strand_id
1 'polypeptide(L)'
;MANEPIKSLFANDIHRRIEEVIKVDQTSDDILRDEINEYVVTDAIRSHYTNIFDAFRETPNKPHEGIAIWVSGFFGSGKSSFAQMLGLSIENRVVAGIPAGDRFAQKAGDN
;
A
#
# COMPACT_ATOMS: atom_id res chain seq x y z
N MET A 1 -11.29 -7.40 39.09
CA MET A 1 -10.65 -7.35 37.76
C MET A 1 -11.12 -6.06 37.10
N ALA A 2 -10.20 -5.21 36.65
CA ALA A 2 -10.54 -3.89 36.13
C ALA A 2 -11.40 -4.02 34.86
N ASN A 3 -12.45 -3.20 34.77
CA ASN A 3 -13.37 -3.17 33.63
C ASN A 3 -12.73 -2.32 32.53
N GLU A 4 -11.77 -2.89 31.79
CA GLU A 4 -11.10 -2.18 30.70
C GLU A 4 -12.08 -1.94 29.55
N PRO A 5 -12.22 -0.69 29.05
CA PRO A 5 -13.18 -0.41 27.98
C PRO A 5 -12.71 -1.07 26.67
N ILE A 6 -13.61 -1.71 25.92
CA ILE A 6 -13.31 -2.44 24.66
C ILE A 6 -12.43 -1.64 23.69
N LYS A 7 -12.57 -0.30 23.66
CA LYS A 7 -11.73 0.58 22.84
C LYS A 7 -10.22 0.43 23.09
N SER A 8 -9.78 0.00 24.27
CA SER A 8 -8.37 -0.22 24.59
C SER A 8 -7.80 -1.49 23.97
N LEU A 9 -8.65 -2.39 23.44
CA LEU A 9 -8.22 -3.60 22.74
C LEU A 9 -7.72 -3.33 21.31
N PHE A 10 -8.06 -2.17 20.73
CA PHE A 10 -7.73 -1.86 19.34
C PHE A 10 -6.35 -1.21 19.23
N ALA A 11 -5.59 -1.61 18.20
CA ALA A 11 -4.27 -1.04 17.92
C ALA A 11 -4.33 0.45 17.52
N ASN A 12 -5.43 0.87 16.87
CA ASN A 12 -5.62 2.22 16.36
C ASN A 12 -6.93 2.81 16.90
N ASP A 13 -7.06 4.14 16.84
CA ASP A 13 -8.29 4.85 17.20
C ASP A 13 -9.49 4.34 16.38
N ILE A 14 -10.57 4.00 17.07
CA ILE A 14 -11.81 3.50 16.46
C ILE A 14 -12.65 4.62 15.80
N HIS A 15 -12.33 5.88 16.06
CA HIS A 15 -13.00 7.04 15.45
C HIS A 15 -12.27 7.61 14.23
N ARG A 16 -11.13 7.00 13.84
CA ARG A 16 -10.38 7.43 12.65
C ARG A 16 -11.20 7.25 11.37
N ARG A 17 -10.92 8.09 10.38
CA ARG A 17 -11.53 8.00 9.05
C ARG A 17 -10.91 6.81 8.30
N ILE A 18 -11.77 6.01 7.66
CA ILE A 18 -11.34 4.91 6.78
C ILE A 18 -12.06 5.12 5.45
N GLU A 19 -11.30 5.26 4.37
CA GLU A 19 -11.88 5.31 3.04
C GLU A 19 -12.35 3.90 2.64
N GLU A 20 -13.64 3.77 2.33
CA GLU A 20 -14.22 2.48 1.91
C GLU A 20 -13.83 2.11 0.47
N VAL A 21 -13.57 3.12 -0.36
CA VAL A 21 -13.31 2.97 -1.79
C VAL A 21 -12.18 3.88 -2.20
N ILE A 22 -11.18 3.29 -2.82
CA ILE A 22 -10.07 4.03 -3.42
C ILE A 22 -10.57 4.80 -4.64
N LYS A 23 -10.30 6.10 -4.63
CA LYS A 23 -10.62 7.01 -5.73
C LYS A 23 -9.33 7.58 -6.29
N VAL A 24 -9.04 7.25 -7.55
CA VAL A 24 -7.75 7.57 -8.19
C VAL A 24 -7.53 9.08 -8.34
N ASP A 25 -8.60 9.88 -8.37
CA ASP A 25 -8.57 11.34 -8.42
C ASP A 25 -8.31 11.99 -7.04
N GLN A 26 -8.40 11.24 -5.94
CA GLN A 26 -8.05 11.72 -4.62
C GLN A 26 -6.53 11.72 -4.43
N THR A 27 -5.95 12.91 -4.50
CA THR A 27 -4.50 13.12 -4.42
C THR A 27 -4.09 13.92 -3.18
N SER A 28 -5.01 14.14 -2.24
CA SER A 28 -4.72 14.81 -0.98
C SER A 28 -3.69 14.03 -0.16
N ASP A 29 -2.61 14.70 0.24
CA ASP A 29 -1.53 14.13 1.05
C ASP A 29 -2.03 13.41 2.30
N ASP A 30 -3.00 13.98 3.02
CA ASP A 30 -3.55 13.36 4.23
C ASP A 30 -4.30 12.06 3.93
N ILE A 31 -5.05 12.02 2.82
CA ILE A 31 -5.79 10.83 2.42
C ILE A 31 -4.82 9.73 2.01
N LEU A 32 -3.83 10.05 1.17
CA LEU A 32 -2.82 9.09 0.72
C LEU A 32 -1.98 8.58 1.88
N ARG A 33 -1.62 9.46 2.82
CA ARG A 33 -0.92 9.08 4.05
C ARG A 33 -1.72 8.03 4.81
N ASP A 34 -3.00 8.29 5.02
CA ASP A 34 -3.88 7.40 5.80
C ASP A 34 -4.12 6.09 5.05
N GLU A 35 -4.32 6.11 3.74
CA GLU A 35 -4.43 4.90 2.90
C GLU A 35 -3.18 4.03 2.97
N ILE A 36 -1.97 4.60 2.85
CA ILE A 36 -0.72 3.85 2.99
C ILE A 36 -0.61 3.28 4.42
N ASN A 37 -0.93 4.06 5.44
CA ASN A 37 -0.82 3.63 6.83
C ASN A 37 -1.77 2.49 7.20
N GLU A 38 -2.97 2.47 6.65
CA GLU A 38 -3.97 1.42 6.85
C GLU A 38 -3.71 0.19 5.98
N TYR A 39 -2.88 0.28 4.94
CA TYR A 39 -2.59 -0.84 4.06
C TYR A 39 -1.87 -1.97 4.79
N VAL A 40 -2.45 -3.18 4.72
CA VAL A 40 -1.89 -4.39 5.32
C VAL A 40 -1.19 -5.23 4.25
N VAL A 41 0.13 -5.31 4.35
CA VAL A 41 0.96 -6.13 3.48
C VAL A 41 1.02 -7.55 4.04
N THR A 42 0.25 -8.46 3.46
CA THR A 42 0.36 -9.90 3.75
C THR A 42 1.58 -10.51 3.05
N ASP A 43 2.00 -11.71 3.44
CA ASP A 43 3.13 -12.41 2.81
C ASP A 43 2.93 -12.65 1.31
N ALA A 44 1.70 -12.97 0.90
CA ALA A 44 1.35 -13.14 -0.51
C ALA A 44 1.47 -11.82 -1.28
N ILE A 45 0.93 -10.73 -0.72
CA ILE A 45 1.01 -9.39 -1.32
C ILE A 45 2.48 -8.95 -1.44
N ARG A 46 3.27 -9.14 -0.37
CA ARG A 46 4.72 -8.86 -0.36
C ARG A 46 5.42 -9.59 -1.51
N SER A 47 5.19 -10.90 -1.65
CA SER A 47 5.80 -11.71 -2.71
C SER A 47 5.49 -11.16 -4.10
N HIS A 48 4.24 -10.73 -4.34
CA HIS A 48 3.86 -10.09 -5.61
C HIS A 48 4.60 -8.77 -5.86
N TYR A 49 4.69 -7.89 -4.87
CA TYR A 49 5.43 -6.64 -5.00
C TYR A 49 6.91 -6.87 -5.26
N THR A 50 7.57 -7.76 -4.49
CA THR A 50 8.98 -8.07 -4.67
C THR A 50 9.26 -8.54 -6.10
N ASN A 51 8.46 -9.47 -6.63
CA ASN A 51 8.63 -9.95 -8.00
C ASN A 51 8.49 -8.83 -9.04
N ILE A 52 7.53 -7.92 -8.85
CA ILE A 52 7.32 -6.78 -9.75
C ILE A 52 8.50 -5.80 -9.67
N PHE A 53 8.93 -5.45 -8.46
CA PHE A 53 10.04 -4.51 -8.27
C PHE A 53 11.37 -5.05 -8.77
N ASP A 54 11.64 -6.35 -8.58
CA ASP A 54 12.82 -7.01 -9.12
C ASP A 54 12.82 -6.98 -10.65
N ALA A 55 11.69 -7.33 -11.29
CA ALA A 55 11.55 -7.23 -12.74
C ALA A 55 11.74 -5.79 -13.25
N PHE A 56 11.12 -4.82 -12.57
CA PHE A 56 11.25 -3.40 -12.92
C PHE A 56 12.71 -2.91 -12.81
N ARG A 57 13.43 -3.31 -11.74
CA ARG A 57 14.85 -2.99 -11.52
C ARG A 57 15.78 -3.63 -12.55
N GLU A 58 15.47 -4.85 -12.99
CA GLU A 58 16.31 -5.58 -13.96
C GLU A 58 16.11 -5.13 -15.41
N THR A 59 14.93 -4.59 -15.74
CA THR A 59 14.55 -4.23 -17.12
C THR A 59 15.58 -3.36 -17.84
N PRO A 60 16.19 -2.32 -17.24
CA PRO A 60 17.24 -1.53 -17.91
C PRO A 60 18.46 -2.35 -18.35
N ASN A 61 18.79 -3.43 -17.64
CA ASN A 61 19.93 -4.30 -17.92
C ASN A 61 19.56 -5.48 -18.84
N LYS A 62 18.29 -5.92 -18.81
CA LYS A 62 17.77 -7.02 -19.61
C LYS A 62 16.40 -6.64 -20.19
N PRO A 63 16.36 -5.82 -21.24
CA PRO A 63 15.10 -5.41 -21.85
C PRO A 63 14.30 -6.63 -22.33
N HIS A 64 12.99 -6.62 -22.06
CA HIS A 64 12.05 -7.63 -22.54
C HIS A 64 10.73 -7.00 -22.96
N GLU A 65 9.96 -7.71 -23.79
CA GLU A 65 8.67 -7.22 -24.32
C GLU A 65 7.50 -7.32 -23.31
N GLY A 66 7.71 -7.92 -22.14
CA GLY A 66 6.71 -7.97 -21.07
C GLY A 66 6.48 -6.61 -20.42
N ILE A 67 5.52 -5.82 -20.91
CA ILE A 67 5.31 -4.44 -20.47
C ILE A 67 4.13 -4.23 -19.50
N ALA A 68 3.37 -5.27 -19.19
CA ALA A 68 2.09 -5.14 -18.47
C ALA A 68 1.96 -6.11 -17.28
N ILE A 69 1.23 -5.66 -16.26
CA ILE A 69 0.87 -6.45 -15.08
C ILE A 69 -0.65 -6.67 -15.10
N TRP A 70 -1.09 -7.92 -14.93
CA TRP A 70 -2.50 -8.27 -14.82
C TRP A 70 -2.87 -8.51 -13.35
N VAL A 71 -3.66 -7.61 -12.77
CA VAL A 71 -4.14 -7.72 -11.39
C VAL A 71 -5.56 -8.30 -11.38
N SER A 72 -5.71 -9.55 -10.95
CA SER A 72 -6.99 -10.27 -10.94
C SER A 72 -7.43 -10.70 -9.53
N GLY A 73 -8.72 -10.95 -9.35
CA GLY A 73 -9.32 -11.31 -8.06
C GLY A 73 -10.79 -10.92 -7.93
N PHE A 74 -11.47 -11.46 -6.92
CA PHE A 74 -12.90 -11.22 -6.65
C PHE A 74 -13.21 -9.77 -6.24
N PHE A 75 -14.48 -9.39 -6.22
CA PHE A 75 -14.89 -8.06 -5.70
C PHE A 75 -14.45 -7.89 -4.24
N GLY A 76 -13.98 -6.69 -3.88
CA GLY A 76 -13.47 -6.41 -2.54
C GLY A 76 -12.08 -6.99 -2.21
N SER A 77 -11.42 -7.69 -3.15
CA SER A 77 -10.11 -8.32 -2.88
C SER A 77 -8.91 -7.36 -2.86
N GLY A 78 -9.14 -6.03 -2.92
CA GLY A 78 -8.06 -5.04 -2.84
C GLY A 78 -7.28 -4.77 -4.14
N LYS A 79 -7.75 -5.19 -5.32
CA LYS A 79 -7.04 -4.99 -6.60
C LYS A 79 -6.63 -3.54 -6.89
N SER A 80 -7.55 -2.59 -6.71
CA SER A 80 -7.27 -1.16 -6.94
C SER A 80 -6.26 -0.63 -5.91
N SER A 81 -6.36 -1.08 -4.66
CA SER A 81 -5.41 -0.75 -3.60
C SER A 81 -4.01 -1.25 -3.91
N PHE A 82 -3.91 -2.49 -4.40
CA PHE A 82 -2.65 -3.05 -4.85
C PHE A 82 -2.01 -2.19 -5.95
N ALA A 83 -2.78 -1.83 -6.98
CA ALA A 83 -2.28 -1.01 -8.08
C ALA A 83 -1.87 0.41 -7.64
N GLN A 84 -2.63 1.02 -6.72
CA GLN A 84 -2.32 2.36 -6.21
C GLN A 84 -1.04 2.35 -5.36
N MET A 85 -0.88 1.39 -4.45
CA MET A 85 0.34 1.26 -3.64
C MET A 85 1.56 0.99 -4.52
N LEU A 86 1.41 0.16 -5.56
CA LEU A 86 2.46 -0.04 -6.57
C LEU A 86 2.86 1.29 -7.22
N GLY A 87 1.88 2.03 -7.74
CA GLY A 87 2.11 3.30 -8.42
C GLY A 87 2.79 4.34 -7.52
N LEU A 88 2.27 4.52 -6.30
CA LEU A 88 2.83 5.45 -5.31
C LEU A 88 4.27 5.08 -4.92
N SER A 89 4.56 3.79 -4.78
CA SER A 89 5.91 3.32 -4.42
C SER A 89 6.92 3.55 -5.53
N ILE A 90 6.51 3.37 -6.81
CA ILE A 90 7.39 3.60 -7.97
C ILE A 90 7.59 5.09 -8.23
N GLU A 91 6.50 5.88 -8.21
CA GLU A 91 6.57 7.34 -8.35
C GLU A 91 7.40 7.96 -7.22
N ASN A 92 7.30 7.37 -6.02
CA ASN A 92 7.98 7.77 -4.80
C ASN A 92 7.85 9.26 -4.48
N ARG A 93 6.70 9.86 -4.81
CA ARG A 93 6.40 11.25 -4.45
C ARG A 93 6.35 11.41 -2.93
N VAL A 94 6.63 12.62 -2.46
CA VAL A 94 6.51 12.96 -1.03
C VAL A 94 5.03 13.04 -0.65
N VAL A 95 4.64 12.30 0.39
CA VAL A 95 3.28 12.29 0.95
C VAL A 95 3.36 12.62 2.43
N ALA A 96 2.82 13.77 2.81
CA ALA A 96 2.88 14.28 4.19
C ALA A 96 4.32 14.30 4.73
N GLY A 97 5.27 14.77 3.92
CA GLY A 97 6.68 14.96 4.28
C GLY A 97 7.56 13.71 4.23
N ILE A 98 7.02 12.52 3.91
CA ILE A 98 7.79 11.27 3.79
C ILE A 98 7.64 10.74 2.35
N PRO A 99 8.72 10.27 1.69
CA PRO A 99 8.59 9.59 0.39
C PRO A 99 7.64 8.40 0.48
N ALA A 100 6.73 8.26 -0.49
CA ALA A 100 5.71 7.24 -0.46
C ALA A 100 6.28 5.81 -0.41
N GLY A 101 7.40 5.57 -1.09
CA GLY A 101 8.13 4.30 -1.06
C GLY A 101 8.66 3.97 0.34
N ASP A 102 9.24 4.95 1.05
CA ASP A 102 9.73 4.76 2.42
C ASP A 102 8.58 4.45 3.38
N ARG A 103 7.46 5.17 3.26
CA ARG A 103 6.26 4.94 4.06
C ARG A 103 5.66 3.55 3.77
N PHE A 104 5.65 3.13 2.52
CA PHE A 104 5.18 1.81 2.11
C PHE A 104 6.11 0.67 2.59
N ALA A 105 7.42 0.86 2.54
CA ALA A 105 8.40 -0.13 3.02
C ALA A 105 8.23 -0.43 4.53
N GLN A 106 7.93 0.60 5.33
CA GLN A 106 7.58 0.42 6.76
C GLN A 106 6.37 -0.50 6.96
N LYS A 107 5.40 -0.49 6.02
CA LYS A 107 4.23 -1.39 6.05
C LYS A 107 4.57 -2.80 5.60
N ALA A 108 5.52 -2.93 4.68
CA ALA A 108 6.06 -4.20 4.30
C ALA A 108 6.97 -4.79 5.40
N GLY A 109 7.29 -4.11 6.50
CA GLY A 109 8.16 -4.69 7.53
C GLY A 109 9.60 -4.89 7.06
N ASP A 110 10.01 -4.13 6.04
CA ASP A 110 11.42 -3.90 5.73
C ASP A 110 11.91 -2.86 6.76
N ASN A 111 12.45 -3.36 7.87
CA ASN A 111 13.13 -2.57 8.92
C ASN A 111 14.64 -2.76 8.81
#